data_AF-A0A1C6GRU4-F1
#
_entry.id   AF-A0A1C6GRU4-F1
#
_cell.length_a   1.000
_cell.length_b   1.000
_cell.length_c   1.000
_cell.angle_alpha   90.00
_cell.angle_beta   90.00
_cell.angle_gamma   90.00
#
_symmetry.space_group_name_H-M   'P 1'
#
loop_
_entity.id
_entity.type
_entity.pdbx_description
1 polymer ?
#
loop_
_entity_poly.entity_id
_entity_poly.type
_entity_poly.pdbx_seq_one_letter_code
_entity_poly.pdbx_strand_id
1 'polypeptide(L)' 'MSQAIIEQMLGKRCALDMEGLSGATGVLEKLDGNWISLRTGDKLELINLDYVTRIRELPEKTRRK' A
#
# COMPACT_ATOMS: atom_id res chain seq x y z
N MET A 1 6.90 10.11 -12.68
CA MET A 1 5.87 9.31 -13.38
C MET A 1 5.24 8.21 -12.51
N SER A 2 5.60 8.08 -11.22
CA SER A 2 5.17 6.95 -10.37
C SER A 2 4.00 7.27 -9.41
N GLN A 3 3.75 8.55 -9.10
CA GLN A 3 2.76 8.96 -8.08
C GLN A 3 1.31 8.72 -8.52
N ALA A 4 0.98 9.00 -9.79
CA ALA A 4 -0.37 8.85 -10.32
C ALA A 4 -0.90 7.40 -10.31
N ILE A 5 -0.01 6.41 -10.28
CA ILE A 5 -0.39 4.98 -10.22
C ILE A 5 -0.76 4.60 -8.78
N ILE A 6 -0.03 5.11 -7.80
CA ILE A 6 -0.28 4.80 -6.39
C ILE A 6 -1.51 5.58 -5.89
N GLU A 7 -1.78 6.77 -6.42
CA GLU A 7 -3.04 7.47 -6.19
C GLU A 7 -4.27 6.68 -6.68
N GLN A 8 -4.15 5.91 -7.77
CA GLN A 8 -5.20 4.97 -8.22
C GLN A 8 -5.33 3.72 -7.35
N MET A 9 -4.39 3.50 -6.44
CA MET A 9 -4.42 2.45 -5.42
C MET A 9 -4.95 2.95 -4.08
N LEU A 10 -5.24 4.25 -3.94
CA LEU A 10 -5.95 4.80 -2.79
C LEU A 10 -7.35 4.19 -2.70
N GLY A 11 -7.72 3.75 -1.49
CA GLY A 11 -8.93 3.01 -1.19
C GLY A 11 -8.82 1.50 -1.47
N LYS A 12 -7.74 1.01 -2.08
CA LYS A 12 -7.54 -0.42 -2.33
C LYS A 12 -6.65 -1.06 -1.29
N ARG A 13 -6.89 -2.35 -1.05
CA ARG A 13 -6.03 -3.17 -0.21
C ARG A 13 -4.73 -3.49 -0.95
N CYS A 14 -3.60 -3.12 -0.38
CA CYS A 14 -2.29 -3.41 -0.93
C CYS A 14 -1.38 -4.07 0.12
N ALA A 15 -0.47 -4.90 -0.37
CA ALA A 15 0.70 -5.36 0.35
C ALA A 15 1.92 -4.56 -0.11
N LEU A 16 2.69 -4.10 0.86
CA LEU A 16 3.94 -3.37 0.69
C LEU A 16 5.05 -4.26 1.22
N ASP A 17 5.93 -4.74 0.35
CA ASP A 17 7.17 -5.38 0.76
C ASP A 17 8.22 -4.31 1.02
N MET A 18 8.83 -4.37 2.19
CA MET A 18 9.91 -3.46 2.60
C MET A 18 11.24 -4.21 2.60
N GLU A 19 12.33 -3.53 2.24
CA GLU A 19 13.65 -4.17 2.29
C GLU A 19 14.07 -4.46 3.74
N GLY A 20 14.30 -5.74 4.07
CA GLY A 20 14.80 -6.13 5.39
C GLY A 20 13.77 -6.16 6.53
N LEU A 21 12.49 -5.91 6.26
CA LEU A 21 11.41 -5.94 7.25
C LEU A 21 10.22 -6.78 6.77
N SER A 22 9.42 -7.28 7.72
CA SER A 22 8.13 -7.90 7.40
C SER A 22 7.25 -6.87 6.70
N GLY A 23 6.82 -7.18 5.47
CA GLY A 23 5.96 -6.30 4.69
C GLY A 23 4.67 -5.92 5.41
N ALA A 24 4.11 -4.76 5.06
CA ALA A 24 2.86 -4.27 5.60
C ALA A 24 1.70 -4.58 4.64
N THR A 25 0.53 -4.90 5.17
CA THR A 25 -0.65 -5.19 4.34
C THR A 25 -1.88 -4.48 4.90
N GLY A 26 -2.53 -3.67 4.08
CA GLY A 26 -3.67 -2.87 4.53
C GLY A 26 -4.29 -2.06 3.42
N VAL A 27 -5.25 -1.22 3.76
CA VAL A 27 -5.93 -0.34 2.82
C VAL A 27 -5.17 0.99 2.74
N LEU A 28 -4.77 1.38 1.54
CA LEU A 28 -4.18 2.69 1.31
C LEU A 28 -5.26 3.76 1.53
N GLU A 29 -5.17 4.54 2.59
CA GLU A 29 -6.11 5.65 2.86
C GLU A 29 -5.66 6.93 2.19
N LYS A 30 -4.35 7.19 2.20
CA LYS A 30 -3.78 8.44 1.72
C LYS A 30 -2.36 8.26 1.22
N LEU A 31 -1.98 9.09 0.26
CA LEU A 31 -0.62 9.21 -0.22
C LEU A 31 -0.24 10.69 -0.17
N ASP A 32 0.85 10.97 0.52
CA ASP A 32 1.39 12.31 0.72
C ASP A 32 2.86 12.30 0.29
N GLY A 33 3.09 12.51 -1.01
CA GLY A 33 4.42 12.51 -1.60
C GLY A 33 5.14 11.17 -1.47
N ASN A 34 6.05 11.06 -0.49
CA ASN A 34 6.83 9.85 -0.17
C ASN A 34 6.25 9.04 0.99
N TRP A 35 5.11 9.45 1.54
CA TRP A 35 4.46 8.77 2.65
C TRP A 35 3.12 8.18 2.22
N ILE A 36 2.88 6.95 2.63
CA ILE A 36 1.63 6.23 2.44
C ILE A 36 1.00 5.98 3.80
N SER A 37 -0.25 6.42 3.97
CA SER A 37 -1.09 6.03 5.09
C SER A 37 -1.79 4.72 4.74
N LEU A 38 -1.44 3.65 5.44
CA LEU A 38 -2.00 2.33 5.28
C LEU A 38 -2.78 1.96 6.55
N ARG A 39 -4.06 1.64 6.38
CA ARG A 39 -4.93 1.19 7.47
C ARG A 39 -4.96 -0.33 7.52
N THR A 40 -4.46 -0.88 8.62
CA THR A 40 -4.44 -2.32 8.90
C THR A 40 -5.39 -2.60 10.07
N GLY A 41 -6.65 -2.93 9.76
CA GLY A 41 -7.68 -3.09 10.79
C GLY A 41 -7.95 -1.77 11.52
N ASP A 42 -7.73 -1.75 12.83
CA ASP A 42 -7.91 -0.57 13.70
C ASP A 42 -6.69 0.36 13.79
N LYS A 43 -5.56 -0.01 13.17
CA LYS A 43 -4.33 0.78 13.23
C LYS A 43 -4.09 1.47 11.90
N LEU A 44 -3.67 2.74 11.98
CA LEU A 44 -3.21 3.52 10.84
C LEU A 44 -1.69 3.60 10.93
N GLU A 45 -1.02 3.11 9.89
CA GLU A 45 0.43 3.07 9.79
C GLU A 45 0.89 3.98 8.64
N LEU A 46 1.93 4.76 8.90
CA LEU A 46 2.57 5.60 7.90
C LEU A 46 3.84 4.92 7.42
N ILE A 47 3.89 4.65 6.12
CA ILE A 47 4.94 3.88 5.48
C ILE A 47 5.63 4.77 4.47
N ASN A 48 6.95 4.83 4.55
CA ASN A 48 7.76 5.60 3.63
C ASN A 48 8.03 4.78 2.35
N LEU A 49 7.66 5.34 1.20
CA LEU A 49 7.81 4.76 -0.12
C LEU A 49 9.27 4.45 -0.48
N ASP A 50 10.22 5.21 0.06
CA ASP A 50 11.66 4.98 -0.15
C ASP A 50 12.13 3.61 0.36
N TYR A 51 11.47 3.11 1.40
CA TYR A 51 11.77 1.80 2.00
C TYR A 51 10.93 0.67 1.40
N VAL A 52 9.94 1.02 0.58
CA VAL A 52 9.07 0.05 -0.08
C VAL A 52 9.73 -0.39 -1.38
N THR A 53 10.18 -1.64 -1.40
CA THR A 53 10.78 -2.23 -2.60
C THR A 53 9.70 -2.72 -3.56
N ARG A 54 8.50 -3.04 -3.06
CA ARG A 54 7.41 -3.54 -3.90
C ARG A 54 6.04 -3.19 -3.34
N ILE A 55 5.17 -2.68 -4.22
CA ILE A 55 3.74 -2.52 -3.95
C ILE A 55 2.98 -3.57 -4.76
N ARG A 56 2.12 -4.33 -4.09
CA ARG A 56 1.22 -5.31 -4.72
C ARG A 56 -0.21 -4.99 -4.30
N GLU A 57 -1.08 -4.70 -5.25
CA GLU A 57 -2.52 -4.68 -4.99
C GLU A 57 -2.97 -6.08 -4.60
N LEU A 58 -3.60 -6.20 -3.44
CA LEU A 58 -4.28 -7.40 -3.02
C LEU A 58 -5.73 -7.28 -3.49
N PRO A 59 -6.19 -8.11 -4.43
CA PRO A 59 -7.59 -8.10 -4.79
C PRO A 59 -8.40 -8.52 -3.56
N GLU A 60 -9.29 -7.63 -3.10
CA GLU A 60 -10.40 -8.04 -2.25
C GLU A 60 -11.24 -9.02 -3.07
N LYS A 61 -11.06 -10.32 -2.78
CA LYS A 61 -11.79 -11.49 -3.30
C LYS A 61 -12.57 -11.30 -4.61
N THR A 62 -12.19 -12.12 -5.60
CA THR A 62 -12.93 -12.55 -6.80
C THR A 62 -12.69 -11.75 -8.08
N ARG A 63 -11.83 -12.32 -8.94
CA ARG A 63 -12.34 -12.96 -10.16
C ARG A 63 -11.46 -14.16 -10.51
N ARG A 64 -11.92 -15.36 -10.14
CA ARG A 64 -11.62 -16.56 -10.93
C ARG A 64 -12.17 -16.29 -12.34
N LYS A 65 -11.32 -16.42 -13.35
CA LYS A 65 -11.74 -16.80 -14.69
C LYS A 65 -10.83 -17.92 -15.14
#